data_AF-A0A2G6CIH3-F1
#
_entry.id   AF-A0A2G6CIH3-F1
#
_cell.length_a   1.000
_cell.length_b   1.000
_cell.length_c   1.000
_cell.angle_alpha   90.00
_cell.angle_beta   90.00
_cell.angle_gamma   90.00
#
_symmetry.space_group_name_H-M   'P 1'
#
loop_
_entity.id
_entity.type
_entity.pdbx_description
1 polymer ?
#
loop_
_entity_poly.entity_id
_entity_poly.type
_entity_poly.pdbx_seq_one_letter_code
_entity_poly.pdbx_strand_id
1 'polypeptide(L)'
;MTKITKVAADRKGGFVVEYDNGSHEVVRLDVDSPAAAGLAAWIKAGNKPSPYEASMAERRADIARHIAASMESMGRALVAKYPETEQKGWPRKAAEAEAIVAGLLDAANAPQLSVEAGITGENVEALAAATVAAARLTGMLPAIIAGLRRKLAAELKEAASVAELDAIRSRADAACEAIKTAFASGDPAAVQAALAEVA
;
A
#
# COMPACT_ATOMS: atom_id res chain seq x y z
N MET A 1 -36.98 -1.79 -34.81
CA MET A 1 -36.15 -0.96 -33.89
C MET A 1 -35.67 -1.89 -32.79
N THR A 2 -34.35 -2.01 -32.62
CA THR A 2 -33.71 -2.72 -31.51
C THR A 2 -34.10 -2.04 -30.20
N LYS A 3 -34.48 -2.82 -29.19
CA LYS A 3 -34.99 -2.29 -27.91
C LYS A 3 -33.87 -2.28 -26.87
N ILE A 4 -33.72 -1.19 -26.14
CA ILE A 4 -32.82 -1.11 -24.98
C ILE A 4 -33.35 -2.02 -23.87
N THR A 5 -32.53 -2.97 -23.42
CA THR A 5 -32.84 -3.91 -22.34
C THR A 5 -32.15 -3.53 -21.04
N LYS A 6 -30.93 -2.98 -21.12
CA LYS A 6 -30.15 -2.57 -19.95
C LYS A 6 -29.29 -1.34 -20.30
N VAL A 7 -29.10 -0.48 -19.30
CA VAL A 7 -28.18 0.66 -19.37
C VAL A 7 -27.35 0.69 -18.10
N ALA A 8 -26.03 0.77 -18.23
CA ALA A 8 -25.11 1.01 -17.12
C ALA A 8 -24.29 2.27 -17.38
N ALA A 9 -23.95 3.03 -16.35
CA ALA A 9 -23.01 4.14 -16.50
C ALA A 9 -21.62 3.63 -16.92
N ASP A 10 -20.94 4.36 -17.81
CA ASP A 10 -19.55 4.11 -18.20
C ASP A 10 -18.59 5.00 -17.38
N ARG A 11 -17.39 4.50 -17.12
CA ARG A 11 -16.36 5.20 -16.34
C ARG A 11 -15.93 6.52 -16.98
N LYS A 12 -16.07 6.69 -18.29
CA LYS A 12 -15.64 7.90 -19.02
C LYS A 12 -16.77 8.90 -19.25
N GLY A 13 -17.85 8.83 -18.48
CA GLY A 13 -18.96 9.78 -18.55
C GLY A 13 -19.98 9.47 -19.64
N GLY A 14 -20.07 8.22 -20.10
CA GLY A 14 -21.09 7.73 -21.03
C GLY A 14 -21.99 6.68 -20.39
N PHE A 15 -22.65 5.89 -21.24
CA PHE A 15 -23.50 4.77 -20.84
C PHE A 15 -23.22 3.57 -21.72
N VAL A 16 -23.03 2.39 -21.14
CA VAL A 16 -23.06 1.12 -21.86
C VAL A 16 -24.52 0.73 -22.03
N VAL A 17 -25.00 0.72 -23.27
CA VAL A 17 -26.38 0.35 -23.63
C VAL A 17 -26.36 -1.06 -24.20
N GLU A 18 -27.19 -1.94 -23.64
CA GLU A 18 -27.42 -3.30 -24.12
C GLU A 18 -28.78 -3.39 -24.80
N TYR A 19 -28.82 -4.10 -25.93
CA TYR A 19 -30.00 -4.27 -26.75
C TYR A 19 -30.54 -5.71 -26.68
N ASP A 20 -31.79 -5.89 -27.09
CA ASP A 20 -32.49 -7.19 -27.11
C ASP A 20 -31.84 -8.24 -28.02
N ASN A 21 -31.03 -7.83 -28.99
CA ASN A 21 -30.23 -8.73 -29.82
C ASN A 21 -28.88 -9.15 -29.18
N GLY A 22 -28.60 -8.76 -27.93
CA GLY A 22 -27.36 -9.05 -27.22
C GLY A 22 -26.16 -8.18 -27.61
N SER A 23 -26.34 -7.24 -28.54
CA SER A 23 -25.31 -6.23 -28.85
C SER A 23 -25.25 -5.16 -27.76
N HIS A 24 -24.09 -4.53 -27.61
CA HIS A 24 -23.91 -3.41 -26.71
C HIS A 24 -23.04 -2.32 -27.37
N GLU A 25 -23.24 -1.08 -26.97
CA GLU A 25 -22.41 0.05 -27.40
C GLU A 25 -22.24 1.08 -26.27
N VAL A 26 -21.19 1.89 -26.37
CA VAL A 26 -20.98 3.03 -25.44
C VAL A 26 -21.60 4.27 -26.06
N VAL A 27 -22.66 4.78 -25.44
CA VAL A 27 -23.43 5.95 -25.86
C VAL A 27 -23.10 7.13 -24.97
N ARG A 28 -22.93 8.32 -25.57
CA ARG A 28 -22.88 9.57 -24.82
C ARG A 28 -24.04 10.46 -25.21
N LEU A 29 -24.67 11.09 -24.22
CA LEU A 29 -25.87 11.93 -24.42
C LEU A 29 -25.56 13.29 -25.07
N ASP A 30 -24.30 13.71 -25.08
CA ASP A 30 -23.81 14.94 -25.72
C ASP A 30 -23.56 14.79 -27.22
N VAL A 31 -23.66 13.57 -27.77
CA VAL A 31 -23.45 13.27 -29.20
C VAL A 31 -24.78 13.07 -29.89
N ASP A 32 -25.02 13.80 -30.98
CA ASP A 32 -26.20 13.60 -31.81
C ASP A 32 -26.09 12.28 -32.58
N SER A 33 -26.82 11.26 -32.10
CA SER A 33 -26.85 9.94 -32.69
C SER A 33 -28.19 9.25 -32.43
N PRO A 34 -28.62 8.32 -33.31
CA PRO A 34 -29.82 7.51 -33.05
C PRO A 34 -29.77 6.76 -31.71
N ALA A 35 -28.59 6.30 -31.30
CA ALA A 35 -28.38 5.63 -30.01
C ALA A 35 -28.57 6.59 -28.82
N ALA A 36 -28.04 7.82 -28.89
CA ALA A 36 -28.24 8.84 -27.86
C ALA A 36 -29.71 9.26 -27.74
N ALA A 37 -30.42 9.40 -28.86
CA ALA A 37 -31.86 9.68 -28.87
C ALA A 37 -32.66 8.52 -28.23
N GLY A 38 -32.30 7.27 -28.55
CA GLY A 38 -32.91 6.07 -27.94
C GLY A 38 -32.69 6.00 -26.43
N LEU A 39 -31.46 6.25 -25.98
CA LEU A 39 -31.12 6.32 -24.55
C LEU A 39 -31.86 7.45 -23.83
N ALA A 40 -31.91 8.65 -24.40
CA ALA A 40 -32.62 9.79 -23.83
C ALA A 40 -34.12 9.50 -23.67
N ALA A 41 -34.75 8.88 -24.66
CA ALA A 41 -36.15 8.44 -24.58
C ALA A 41 -36.36 7.37 -23.49
N TRP A 42 -35.43 6.41 -23.37
CA TRP A 42 -35.47 5.38 -22.33
C TRP A 42 -35.38 5.98 -20.92
N ILE A 43 -34.51 6.97 -20.70
CA ILE A 43 -34.41 7.71 -19.43
C ILE A 43 -35.67 8.53 -19.17
N LYS A 44 -36.20 9.23 -20.19
CA LYS A 44 -37.44 10.04 -20.08
C LYS A 44 -38.67 9.20 -19.70
N ALA A 45 -38.67 7.91 -20.04
CA ALA A 45 -39.69 6.96 -19.61
C ALA A 45 -39.60 6.56 -18.12
N GLY A 46 -38.67 7.14 -17.35
CA GLY A 46 -38.52 6.93 -15.91
C GLY A 46 -37.54 5.81 -15.54
N ASN A 47 -36.91 5.16 -16.52
CA ASN A 47 -35.90 4.16 -16.26
C ASN A 47 -34.59 4.80 -15.74
N LYS A 48 -33.89 4.10 -14.85
CA LYS A 48 -32.64 4.56 -14.26
C LYS A 48 -31.48 3.67 -14.71
N PRO A 49 -30.41 4.23 -15.28
CA PRO A 49 -29.19 3.48 -15.54
C PRO A 49 -28.68 2.83 -14.26
N SER A 50 -28.20 1.59 -14.38
CA SER A 50 -27.43 0.96 -13.30
C SER A 50 -26.16 1.78 -13.06
N PRO A 51 -25.68 1.88 -11.81
CA PRO A 51 -24.39 2.51 -11.54
C PRO A 51 -23.28 1.76 -12.29
N TYR A 52 -22.17 2.45 -12.56
CA TYR A 52 -20.98 1.80 -13.07
C TYR A 52 -20.49 0.80 -12.02
N GLU A 53 -20.41 -0.47 -12.41
CA GLU A 53 -19.78 -1.53 -11.61
C GLU A 53 -18.47 -1.93 -12.27
N ALA A 54 -17.36 -1.57 -11.63
CA ALA A 54 -16.05 -2.00 -12.08
C ALA A 54 -15.99 -3.53 -12.19
N SER A 55 -15.47 -4.03 -13.30
CA SER A 55 -15.23 -5.46 -13.52
C SER A 55 -14.31 -6.04 -12.45
N MET A 56 -14.35 -7.37 -12.26
CA MET A 56 -13.43 -8.05 -11.33
C MET A 56 -11.96 -7.75 -11.66
N ALA A 57 -11.60 -7.67 -12.95
CA ALA A 57 -10.25 -7.32 -13.38
C ALA A 57 -9.86 -5.89 -12.99
N GLU A 58 -10.76 -4.92 -13.20
CA GLU A 58 -10.52 -3.52 -12.81
C GLU A 58 -10.40 -3.37 -11.29
N ARG A 59 -11.24 -4.06 -10.52
CA ARG A 59 -11.18 -4.05 -9.05
C ARG A 59 -9.86 -4.64 -8.54
N ARG A 60 -9.40 -5.76 -9.11
CA ARG A 60 -8.10 -6.37 -8.78
C ARG A 60 -6.95 -5.41 -9.07
N ALA A 61 -6.96 -4.76 -10.24
CA ALA A 61 -5.94 -3.77 -10.59
C ALA A 61 -5.95 -2.57 -9.64
N ASP A 62 -7.13 -2.10 -9.24
CA ASP A 62 -7.28 -1.01 -8.29
C ASP A 62 -6.72 -1.37 -6.91
N ILE A 63 -7.09 -2.54 -6.39
CA ILE A 63 -6.61 -3.01 -5.09
C ILE A 63 -5.11 -3.29 -5.12
N ALA A 64 -4.57 -3.82 -6.20
CA ALA A 64 -3.13 -4.00 -6.35
C ALA A 64 -2.37 -2.65 -6.25
N ARG A 65 -2.89 -1.58 -6.87
CA ARG A 65 -2.34 -0.23 -6.73
C ARG A 65 -2.48 0.30 -5.31
N HIS A 66 -3.64 0.10 -4.68
CA HIS A 66 -3.89 0.49 -3.29
C HIS A 66 -2.88 -0.18 -2.34
N ILE A 67 -2.68 -1.50 -2.44
CA ILE A 67 -1.71 -2.25 -1.64
C ILE A 67 -0.30 -1.68 -1.82
N ALA A 68 0.13 -1.45 -3.06
CA ALA A 68 1.44 -0.88 -3.34
C ALA A 68 1.61 0.50 -2.69
N ALA A 69 0.60 1.37 -2.81
CA ALA A 69 0.57 2.71 -2.22
C ALA A 69 0.54 2.69 -0.69
N SER A 70 -0.27 1.83 -0.06
CA SER A 70 -0.33 1.66 1.40
C SER A 70 1.04 1.27 1.97
N MET A 71 1.73 0.32 1.33
CA MET A 71 3.06 -0.11 1.77
C MET A 71 4.14 0.95 1.57
N GLU A 72 4.07 1.70 0.47
CA GLU A 72 4.99 2.82 0.22
C GLU A 72 4.75 3.96 1.22
N SER A 73 3.48 4.27 1.50
CA SER A 73 3.07 5.23 2.51
C SER A 73 3.57 4.82 3.90
N MET A 74 3.40 3.56 4.28
CA MET A 74 3.94 2.98 5.52
C MET A 74 5.46 3.16 5.60
N GLY A 75 6.20 2.75 4.57
CA GLY A 75 7.66 2.89 4.55
C GLY A 75 8.12 4.35 4.72
N ARG A 76 7.46 5.29 4.05
CA ARG A 76 7.71 6.73 4.23
C ARG A 76 7.41 7.21 5.65
N ALA A 77 6.26 6.80 6.21
CA ALA A 77 5.83 7.24 7.54
C ALA A 77 6.82 6.84 8.64
N LEU A 78 7.46 5.68 8.50
CA LEU A 78 8.45 5.19 9.47
C LEU A 78 9.71 6.08 9.55
N VAL A 79 10.10 6.71 8.44
CA VAL A 79 11.31 7.54 8.36
C VAL A 79 11.01 9.04 8.27
N ALA A 80 9.74 9.44 8.17
CA ALA A 80 9.33 10.82 7.90
C ALA A 80 9.81 11.85 8.93
N LYS A 81 10.06 11.41 10.17
CA LYS A 81 10.56 12.28 11.25
C LYS A 81 12.06 12.60 11.15
N TYR A 82 12.80 11.89 10.29
CA TYR A 82 14.24 12.04 10.14
C TYR A 82 14.58 12.75 8.83
N PRO A 83 15.44 13.79 8.83
CA PRO A 83 15.85 14.46 7.61
C PRO A 83 16.67 13.52 6.71
N GLU A 84 16.56 13.70 5.38
CA GLU A 84 17.24 12.84 4.39
C GLU A 84 18.77 12.79 4.59
N THR A 85 19.38 13.88 5.04
CA THR A 85 20.81 13.95 5.34
C THR A 85 21.24 13.02 6.48
N GLU A 86 20.38 12.86 7.50
CA GLU A 86 20.60 11.91 8.58
C GLU A 86 20.46 10.47 8.07
N GLN A 87 19.43 10.21 7.27
CA GLN A 87 19.18 8.88 6.70
C GLN A 87 20.37 8.37 5.86
N LYS A 88 21.04 9.27 5.12
CA LYS A 88 22.26 8.96 4.36
C LYS A 88 23.43 8.51 5.25
N GLY A 89 23.45 8.93 6.52
CA GLY A 89 24.46 8.56 7.50
C GLY A 89 24.18 7.23 8.22
N TRP A 90 22.93 6.74 8.20
CA TRP A 90 22.54 5.54 8.93
C TRP A 90 23.37 4.29 8.62
N PRO A 91 23.71 3.96 7.35
CA PRO A 91 24.53 2.78 7.07
C PRO A 91 25.92 2.84 7.73
N ARG A 92 26.52 4.03 7.76
CA ARG A 92 27.82 4.25 8.42
C ARG A 92 27.69 4.13 9.93
N LYS A 93 26.68 4.79 10.52
CA LYS A 93 26.43 4.71 11.98
C LYS A 93 26.17 3.28 12.43
N ALA A 94 25.41 2.51 11.64
CA ALA A 94 25.16 1.10 11.89
C ALA A 94 26.46 0.28 11.85
N ALA A 95 27.34 0.50 10.85
CA ALA A 95 28.63 -0.18 10.77
C ALA A 95 29.58 0.17 11.93
N GLU A 96 29.64 1.45 12.34
CA GLU A 96 30.39 1.87 13.53
C GLU A 96 29.84 1.17 14.79
N ALA A 97 28.52 1.12 14.95
CA ALA A 97 27.86 0.47 16.08
C ALA A 97 28.12 -1.05 16.11
N GLU A 98 28.04 -1.74 14.97
CA GLU A 98 28.35 -3.16 14.85
C GLU A 98 29.81 -3.46 15.20
N ALA A 99 30.75 -2.61 14.78
CA ALA A 99 32.16 -2.77 15.10
C ALA A 99 32.45 -2.60 16.60
N ILE A 100 31.79 -1.64 17.28
CA ILE A 100 31.90 -1.48 18.74
C ILE A 100 31.34 -2.70 19.46
N VAL A 101 30.13 -3.16 19.10
CA VAL A 101 29.49 -4.33 19.72
C VAL A 101 30.32 -5.60 19.52
N ALA A 102 31.03 -5.72 18.40
CA ALA A 102 31.95 -6.82 18.13
C ALA A 102 33.33 -6.69 18.79
N GLY A 103 33.62 -5.57 19.48
CA GLY A 103 34.93 -5.28 20.08
C GLY A 103 36.04 -4.99 19.05
N LEU A 104 35.66 -4.65 17.81
CA LEU A 104 36.59 -4.36 16.71
C LEU A 104 36.93 -2.86 16.60
N LEU A 105 36.13 -2.00 17.22
CA LEU A 105 36.31 -0.55 17.26
C LEU A 105 36.17 -0.08 18.71
N ASP A 106 37.17 0.67 19.20
CA ASP A 106 37.07 1.39 20.47
C ASP A 106 36.01 2.49 20.37
N ALA A 107 35.10 2.57 21.35
CA ALA A 107 34.06 3.58 21.43
C ALA A 107 34.62 5.02 21.33
N ALA A 108 35.83 5.28 21.85
CA ALA A 108 36.48 6.58 21.73
C ALA A 108 36.81 6.97 20.27
N ASN A 109 36.91 5.99 19.38
CA ASN A 109 37.24 6.14 17.96
C ASN A 109 36.02 6.06 17.03
N ALA A 110 34.80 6.16 17.56
CA ALA A 110 33.55 6.13 16.79
C ALA A 110 32.91 7.55 16.68
N PRO A 111 33.36 8.41 15.75
CA PRO A 111 33.04 9.83 15.77
C PRO A 111 31.54 10.13 15.65
N GLN A 112 30.74 9.35 14.91
CA GLN A 112 29.31 9.62 14.81
C GLN A 112 28.58 9.30 16.11
N LEU A 113 28.87 8.14 16.71
CA LEU A 113 28.25 7.71 17.96
C LEU A 113 28.73 8.55 19.15
N SER A 114 30.00 8.95 19.18
CA SER A 114 30.55 9.82 20.25
C SER A 114 29.92 11.21 20.23
N VAL A 115 29.70 11.80 19.06
CA VAL A 115 29.01 13.10 18.95
C VAL A 115 27.58 12.99 19.43
N GLU A 116 26.84 11.96 19.01
CA GLU A 116 25.45 11.76 19.42
C GLU A 116 25.33 11.45 20.91
N ALA A 117 26.17 10.56 21.44
CA ALA A 117 26.27 10.28 22.88
C ALA A 117 26.56 11.56 23.69
N GLY A 118 27.42 12.45 23.19
CA GLY A 118 27.69 13.75 23.81
C GLY A 118 26.47 14.69 23.83
N ILE A 119 25.57 14.57 22.85
CA ILE A 119 24.34 15.36 22.76
C ILE A 119 23.23 14.76 23.63
N THR A 120 23.03 13.44 23.59
CA THR A 120 21.95 12.75 24.32
C THR A 120 22.31 12.45 25.77
N GLY A 121 23.59 12.45 26.12
CA GLY A 121 24.10 12.05 27.44
C GLY A 121 24.17 10.54 27.62
N GLU A 122 23.93 9.76 26.56
CA GLU A 122 24.01 8.29 26.61
C GLU A 122 25.47 7.81 26.63
N ASN A 123 25.67 6.61 27.13
CA ASN A 123 26.95 5.92 26.98
C ASN A 123 27.08 5.39 25.53
N VAL A 124 28.28 5.49 24.94
CA VAL A 124 28.53 5.16 23.52
C VAL A 124 28.23 3.68 23.24
N GLU A 125 28.61 2.77 24.14
CA GLU A 125 28.35 1.34 23.99
C GLU A 125 26.85 1.01 24.07
N ALA A 126 26.12 1.67 24.97
CA ALA A 126 24.67 1.55 25.04
C ALA A 126 23.99 2.07 23.76
N LEU A 127 24.43 3.23 23.25
CA LEU A 127 23.93 3.80 22.00
C LEU A 127 24.28 2.92 20.80
N ALA A 128 25.46 2.29 20.78
CA ALA A 128 25.85 1.34 19.75
C ALA A 128 24.92 0.11 19.76
N ALA A 129 24.66 -0.49 20.91
CA ALA A 129 23.74 -1.62 21.03
C ALA A 129 22.32 -1.27 20.53
N ALA A 130 21.80 -0.10 20.92
CA ALA A 130 20.51 0.40 20.45
C ALA A 130 20.49 0.65 18.94
N THR A 131 21.57 1.23 18.39
CA THR A 131 21.72 1.50 16.96
C THR A 131 21.72 0.20 16.15
N VAL A 132 22.44 -0.84 16.60
CA VAL A 132 22.43 -2.16 15.95
C VAL A 132 21.04 -2.77 15.95
N ALA A 133 20.31 -2.69 17.07
CA ALA A 133 18.94 -3.19 17.15
C ALA A 133 18.01 -2.46 16.16
N ALA A 134 18.09 -1.13 16.10
CA ALA A 134 17.30 -0.31 15.17
C ALA A 134 17.67 -0.57 13.69
N ALA A 135 18.96 -0.72 13.39
CA ALA A 135 19.46 -1.01 12.05
C ALA A 135 18.97 -2.38 11.56
N ARG A 136 18.98 -3.41 12.42
CA ARG A 136 18.43 -4.73 12.10
C ARG A 136 16.94 -4.67 11.81
N LEU A 137 16.19 -3.97 12.67
CA LEU A 137 14.74 -3.82 12.53
C LEU A 137 14.36 -3.15 11.20
N THR A 138 15.01 -2.03 10.88
CA THR A 138 14.79 -1.30 9.63
C THR A 138 15.30 -2.07 8.40
N GLY A 139 16.41 -2.80 8.52
CA GLY A 139 16.94 -3.66 7.47
C GLY A 139 16.04 -4.82 7.07
N MET A 140 15.17 -5.30 7.98
CA MET A 140 14.17 -6.33 7.68
C MET A 140 12.97 -5.81 6.88
N LEU A 141 12.67 -4.51 6.95
CA LEU A 141 11.46 -3.91 6.38
C LEU A 141 11.26 -4.17 4.87
N PRO A 142 12.29 -4.07 4.00
CA PRO A 142 12.11 -4.38 2.58
C PRO A 142 11.69 -5.82 2.32
N ALA A 143 12.25 -6.79 3.06
CA ALA A 143 11.91 -8.20 2.92
C ALA A 143 10.47 -8.48 3.35
N ILE A 144 10.05 -7.84 4.44
CA ILE A 144 8.67 -7.88 4.96
C ILE A 144 7.69 -7.35 3.91
N ILE A 145 7.93 -6.15 3.40
CA ILE A 145 7.06 -5.52 2.39
C ILE A 145 6.98 -6.41 1.14
N ALA A 146 8.12 -6.94 0.68
CA ALA A 146 8.14 -7.84 -0.47
C ALA A 146 7.37 -9.14 -0.22
N GLY A 147 7.47 -9.72 0.98
CA GLY A 147 6.71 -10.89 1.39
C GLY A 147 5.21 -10.65 1.35
N LEU A 148 4.75 -9.57 2.00
CA LEU A 148 3.35 -9.18 2.04
C LEU A 148 2.78 -8.88 0.65
N ARG A 149 3.54 -8.20 -0.22
CA ARG A 149 3.15 -7.96 -1.63
C ARG A 149 2.89 -9.27 -2.36
N ARG A 150 3.79 -10.23 -2.25
CA ARG A 150 3.64 -11.53 -2.92
C ARG A 150 2.44 -12.31 -2.40
N LYS A 151 2.24 -12.34 -1.08
CA LYS A 151 1.09 -13.01 -0.45
C LYS A 151 -0.23 -12.40 -0.93
N LEU A 152 -0.41 -11.09 -0.79
CA LEU A 152 -1.66 -10.43 -1.20
C LEU A 152 -1.89 -10.50 -2.71
N ALA A 153 -0.83 -10.45 -3.53
CA ALA A 153 -0.96 -10.64 -4.96
C ALA A 153 -1.47 -12.04 -5.33
N ALA A 154 -1.03 -13.08 -4.60
CA ALA A 154 -1.55 -14.44 -4.78
C ALA A 154 -3.03 -14.51 -4.35
N GLU A 155 -3.39 -13.95 -3.20
CA GLU A 155 -4.79 -13.89 -2.74
C GLU A 155 -5.69 -13.14 -3.73
N LEU A 156 -5.21 -11.99 -4.24
CA LEU A 156 -5.93 -11.22 -5.26
C LEU A 156 -6.17 -12.02 -6.53
N LYS A 157 -5.28 -12.96 -6.88
CA LYS A 157 -5.43 -13.83 -8.06
C LYS A 157 -6.56 -14.84 -7.86
N GLU A 158 -6.69 -15.38 -6.66
CA GLU A 158 -7.67 -16.44 -6.36
C GLU A 158 -9.05 -15.90 -5.95
N ALA A 159 -9.17 -14.61 -5.61
CA ALA A 159 -10.43 -14.00 -5.15
C ALA A 159 -11.61 -14.15 -6.14
N ALA A 160 -12.63 -14.92 -5.79
CA ALA A 160 -13.79 -15.22 -6.61
C ALA A 160 -14.90 -14.15 -6.54
N SER A 161 -14.81 -13.20 -5.60
CA SER A 161 -15.87 -12.21 -5.37
C SER A 161 -15.34 -10.82 -5.02
N VAL A 162 -16.22 -9.81 -5.15
CA VAL A 162 -15.93 -8.44 -4.70
C VAL A 162 -15.71 -8.38 -3.18
N ALA A 163 -16.46 -9.16 -2.41
CA ALA A 163 -16.31 -9.20 -0.95
C ALA A 163 -14.93 -9.71 -0.53
N GLU A 164 -14.40 -10.73 -1.21
CA GLU A 164 -13.04 -11.24 -0.97
C GLU A 164 -11.98 -10.21 -1.35
N LEU A 165 -12.17 -9.50 -2.45
CA LEU A 165 -11.30 -8.40 -2.87
C LEU A 165 -11.25 -7.28 -1.82
N ASP A 166 -12.41 -6.87 -1.29
CA ASP A 166 -12.49 -5.86 -0.24
C ASP A 166 -11.85 -6.35 1.07
N ALA A 167 -12.03 -7.62 1.43
CA ALA A 167 -11.36 -8.21 2.59
C ALA A 167 -9.83 -8.22 2.46
N ILE A 168 -9.29 -8.53 1.27
CA ILE A 168 -7.85 -8.45 1.00
C ILE A 168 -7.33 -7.03 1.19
N ARG A 169 -8.07 -6.03 0.70
CA ARG A 169 -7.73 -4.61 0.89
C ARG A 169 -7.66 -4.26 2.38
N SER A 170 -8.71 -4.59 3.14
CA SER A 170 -8.75 -4.31 4.58
C SER A 170 -7.62 -5.00 5.34
N ARG A 171 -7.28 -6.25 4.99
CA ARG A 171 -6.12 -6.94 5.58
C ARG A 171 -4.80 -6.24 5.26
N ALA A 172 -4.64 -5.73 4.04
CA ALA A 172 -3.43 -5.01 3.65
C ALA A 172 -3.24 -3.73 4.48
N ASP A 173 -4.33 -2.96 4.69
CA ASP A 173 -4.30 -1.75 5.51
C ASP A 173 -4.03 -2.08 6.98
N ALA A 174 -4.71 -3.10 7.53
CA ALA A 174 -4.48 -3.57 8.89
C ALA A 174 -3.03 -4.02 9.12
N ALA A 175 -2.45 -4.76 8.16
CA ALA A 175 -1.04 -5.18 8.22
C ALA A 175 -0.09 -3.98 8.20
N CYS A 176 -0.36 -2.97 7.37
CA CYS A 176 0.44 -1.75 7.33
C CYS A 176 0.36 -0.97 8.65
N GLU A 177 -0.83 -0.83 9.25
CA GLU A 177 -0.99 -0.20 10.57
C GLU A 177 -0.29 -0.98 11.67
N ALA A 178 -0.44 -2.31 11.71
CA ALA A 178 0.21 -3.17 12.70
C ALA A 178 1.74 -3.02 12.66
N ILE A 179 2.33 -3.02 11.47
CA ILE A 179 3.77 -2.80 11.29
C ILE A 179 4.17 -1.39 11.78
N LYS A 180 3.42 -0.33 11.45
CA LYS A 180 3.72 1.02 11.94
C LYS A 180 3.69 1.10 13.46
N THR A 181 2.64 0.57 14.09
CA THR A 181 2.50 0.56 15.55
C THR A 181 3.63 -0.23 16.20
N ALA A 182 3.98 -1.39 15.65
CA ALA A 182 5.06 -2.20 16.18
C ALA A 182 6.42 -1.47 16.08
N PHE A 183 6.73 -0.83 14.96
CA PHE A 183 7.95 -0.02 14.82
C PHE A 183 7.94 1.20 15.76
N ALA A 184 6.79 1.85 15.96
CA ALA A 184 6.66 3.00 16.86
C ALA A 184 6.91 2.62 18.33
N SER A 185 6.65 1.37 18.72
CA SER A 185 6.94 0.87 20.07
C SER A 185 8.43 0.70 20.35
N GLY A 186 9.26 0.57 19.31
CA GLY A 186 10.67 0.22 19.44
C GLY A 186 10.95 -1.21 19.93
N ASP A 187 9.91 -2.04 20.11
CA ASP A 187 10.03 -3.43 20.55
C ASP A 187 10.21 -4.39 19.35
N PRO A 188 11.39 -5.03 19.19
CA PRO A 188 11.62 -6.00 18.12
C PRO A 188 10.67 -7.20 18.18
N ALA A 189 10.22 -7.60 19.38
CA ALA A 189 9.29 -8.72 19.55
C ALA A 189 7.89 -8.35 19.04
N ALA A 190 7.41 -7.14 19.32
CA ALA A 190 6.16 -6.62 18.76
C ALA A 190 6.21 -6.57 17.23
N VAL A 191 7.35 -6.16 16.65
CA VAL A 191 7.53 -6.18 15.19
C VAL A 191 7.49 -7.62 14.70
N GLN A 192 8.24 -8.54 15.30
CA GLN A 192 8.22 -9.95 14.89
C GLN A 192 6.83 -10.60 14.98
N ALA A 193 6.04 -10.25 16.01
CA ALA A 193 4.66 -10.71 16.16
C ALA A 193 3.74 -10.15 15.06
N ALA A 194 3.80 -8.84 14.79
CA ALA A 194 3.05 -8.21 13.71
C ALA A 194 3.40 -8.83 12.34
N LEU A 195 4.63 -9.31 12.16
CA LEU A 195 5.05 -10.03 10.96
C LEU A 195 4.50 -11.44 10.88
N ALA A 196 4.44 -12.15 12.00
CA ALA A 196 3.93 -13.52 12.06
C ALA A 196 2.43 -13.59 11.76
N GLU A 197 1.65 -12.60 12.16
CA GLU A 197 0.21 -12.51 11.84
C GLU A 197 -0.04 -12.24 10.35
N VAL A 198 0.94 -11.64 9.69
CA VAL A 198 0.84 -11.19 8.30
C VAL A 198 1.43 -12.21 7.31
N ALA A 199 2.38 -13.06 7.76
CA ALA A 199 2.96 -14.19 7.00
C ALA A 199 1.92 -15.28 6.72
#